data_AF-A0A2M6Z5J9-F1
#
_entry.id   AF-A0A2M6Z5J9-F1
#
_cell.length_a   1.000
_cell.length_b   1.000
_cell.length_c   1.000
_cell.angle_alpha   90.00
_cell.angle_beta   90.00
_cell.angle_gamma   90.00
#
_symmetry.space_group_name_H-M   'P 1'
#
loop_
_entity.id
_entity.type
_entity.pdbx_description
1 polymer ?
#
loop_
_entity_poly.entity_id
_entity_poly.type
_entity_poly.pdbx_seq_one_letter_code
_entity_poly.pdbx_strand_id
1 'polypeptide(L)' 'MANYNRNSGKNWAPSDETQLVRYARQNTPTRVIGLKLGRTEDAVRSKASDLGISLKPTNQSPRG' A
#
# COMPACT_ATOMS: atom_id res chain seq x y z
N MET A 1 7.35 12.32 14.13
CA MET A 1 6.76 11.13 13.47
C MET A 1 5.35 11.48 13.04
N ALA A 2 5.01 11.41 11.75
CA ALA A 2 3.61 11.58 11.36
C ALA A 2 2.83 10.34 11.83
N ASN A 3 1.75 10.54 12.58
CA ASN A 3 0.98 9.45 13.16
C ASN A 3 0.16 8.73 12.08
N TYR A 4 0.78 7.77 11.39
CA TYR A 4 0.16 6.95 10.32
C TYR A 4 -0.87 5.93 10.83
N ASN A 5 -1.18 5.95 12.14
CA ASN A 5 -2.04 4.99 12.83
C ASN A 5 -3.53 5.38 12.86
N ARG A 6 -4.06 6.09 11.87
CA ARG A 6 -5.50 6.43 11.85
C ARG A 6 -6.40 5.31 11.33
N ASN A 7 -5.83 4.35 10.58
CA ASN A 7 -6.60 3.31 9.90
C ASN A 7 -6.06 1.88 10.09
N SER A 8 -5.09 1.66 10.98
CA SER A 8 -4.46 0.34 11.20
C SER A 8 -5.42 -0.73 11.75
N GLY A 9 -6.63 -0.33 12.19
CA GLY A 9 -7.70 -1.22 12.65
C GLY A 9 -9.06 -1.00 11.99
N LYS A 10 -9.16 -0.18 10.94
CA LYS A 10 -10.42 -0.05 10.16
C LYS A 10 -10.43 -1.06 9.03
N ASN A 11 -11.59 -1.68 8.79
CA ASN A 11 -11.82 -2.51 7.61
C ASN A 11 -11.32 -1.81 6.34
N TRP A 12 -10.80 -2.60 5.41
CA TRP A 12 -10.51 -2.13 4.07
C TRP A 12 -11.83 -1.84 3.36
N ALA A 13 -11.99 -0.62 2.88
CA ALA A 13 -13.10 -0.30 2.00
C ALA A 13 -12.83 -0.96 0.62
N PRO A 14 -13.87 -1.42 -0.11
CA PRO A 14 -13.70 -1.95 -1.46
C PRO A 14 -12.99 -0.97 -2.42
N SER A 15 -13.16 0.34 -2.18
CA SER A 15 -12.45 1.40 -2.91
C SER A 15 -10.94 1.40 -2.62
N ASP A 16 -10.52 1.17 -1.37
CA ASP A 16 -9.11 1.12 -0.98
C ASP A 16 -8.42 -0.09 -1.63
N GLU A 17 -9.11 -1.23 -1.67
CA GLU A 17 -8.62 -2.47 -2.32
C GLU A 17 -8.43 -2.25 -3.82
N THR A 18 -9.42 -1.62 -4.46
CA THR A 18 -9.35 -1.27 -5.89
C THR A 18 -8.20 -0.32 -6.19
N GLN A 19 -7.98 0.70 -5.34
CA GLN A 19 -6.85 1.62 -5.49
C GLN A 19 -5.51 0.91 -5.26
N LEU A 20 -5.41 0.02 -4.26
CA LEU A 20 -4.21 -0.78 -4.01
C LEU A 20 -3.86 -1.62 -5.25
N VAL A 21 -4.83 -2.35 -5.83
CA VAL A 21 -4.62 -3.12 -7.07
C VAL A 21 -4.13 -2.22 -8.19
N ARG A 22 -4.76 -1.07 -8.38
CA ARG A 22 -4.38 -0.12 -9.43
C ARG A 22 -2.95 0.39 -9.26
N TYR A 23 -2.57 0.78 -8.05
CA TYR A 23 -1.21 1.28 -7.78
C TYR A 23 -0.15 0.18 -7.90
N ALA A 24 -0.46 -1.04 -7.45
CA ALA A 24 0.42 -2.20 -7.63
C ALA A 24 0.66 -2.48 -9.12
N ARG A 25 -0.40 -2.48 -9.95
CA ARG A 25 -0.29 -2.63 -11.42
C ARG A 25 0.52 -1.51 -12.09
N GLN A 26 0.49 -0.30 -11.52
CA GLN A 26 1.27 0.84 -11.99
C GLN A 26 2.72 0.84 -11.49
N ASN A 27 3.16 -0.23 -10.83
CA ASN A 27 4.47 -0.31 -10.21
C ASN A 27 4.75 0.85 -9.22
N THR A 28 3.74 1.26 -8.46
CA THR A 28 3.91 2.26 -7.40
C THR A 28 4.69 1.67 -6.21
N PRO A 29 5.65 2.40 -5.61
CA PRO A 29 6.34 1.93 -4.42
C PRO A 29 5.38 1.73 -3.25
N THR A 30 5.53 0.64 -2.48
CA THR A 30 4.64 0.30 -1.36
C THR A 30 4.46 1.46 -0.35
N ARG A 31 5.52 2.22 -0.09
CA ARG A 31 5.45 3.42 0.76
C ARG A 31 4.53 4.50 0.22
N VAL A 32 4.59 4.75 -1.09
CA VAL A 32 3.74 5.74 -1.76
C VAL A 32 2.29 5.27 -1.76
N ILE A 33 2.04 3.96 -1.94
CA ILE A 33 0.70 3.38 -1.81
C ILE A 33 0.14 3.66 -0.40
N GLY A 34 0.92 3.38 0.65
CA GLY A 34 0.52 3.67 2.03
C GLY A 34 0.18 5.14 2.24
N LEU A 35 1.00 6.07 1.73
CA LEU A 35 0.73 7.51 1.82
C LEU A 35 -0.57 7.91 1.11
N LYS A 36 -0.82 7.40 -0.09
CA LYS A 36 -2.05 7.70 -0.86
C LYS A 36 -3.31 7.14 -0.20
N LEU A 37 -3.21 5.98 0.43
CA LEU A 37 -4.32 5.31 1.11
C LEU A 37 -4.47 5.70 2.59
N GLY A 38 -3.55 6.51 3.14
CA GLY A 38 -3.49 6.82 4.56
C GLY A 38 -3.28 5.59 5.45
N ARG A 39 -2.54 4.59 4.96
CA ARG A 39 -2.22 3.31 5.63
C ARG A 39 -0.71 3.19 5.87
N THR A 40 -0.32 2.34 6.81
CA THR A 40 1.09 1.99 7.00
C THR A 40 1.56 1.08 5.85
N GLU A 41 2.87 1.08 5.60
CA GLU A 41 3.49 0.16 4.62
C GLU A 41 3.19 -1.30 4.95
N ASP A 42 3.20 -1.63 6.24
CA ASP A 42 2.87 -2.96 6.74
C ASP A 42 1.43 -3.35 6.40
N ALA A 43 0.45 -2.48 6.67
CA ALA A 43 -0.95 -2.73 6.36
C ALA A 43 -1.19 -2.93 4.84
N VAL A 44 -0.46 -2.20 4.00
CA VAL A 44 -0.51 -2.38 2.54
C VAL A 44 0.07 -3.73 2.13
N ARG A 45 1.19 -4.16 2.73
CA ARG A 45 1.79 -5.47 2.45
C ARG A 45 0.87 -6.60 2.86
N SER A 46 0.35 -6.57 4.08
CA SER A 46 -0.58 -7.57 4.59
C SER A 46 -1.80 -7.69 3.70
N LYS A 47 -2.42 -6.55 3.32
CA LYS A 47 -3.58 -6.58 2.45
C LYS A 47 -3.27 -7.06 1.04
N ALA A 48 -2.13 -6.66 0.48
CA ALA A 48 -1.72 -7.14 -0.84
C ALA A 48 -1.51 -8.67 -0.83
N SER A 49 -0.93 -9.22 0.25
CA SER A 49 -0.82 -10.66 0.45
C SER A 49 -2.19 -11.34 0.53
N ASP A 50 -3.15 -10.78 1.30
CA ASP A 50 -4.52 -11.31 1.38
C ASP A 50 -5.22 -11.32 0.01
N LEU A 51 -4.94 -10.32 -0.84
CA LEU A 51 -5.50 -10.19 -2.18
C LEU A 51 -4.69 -10.94 -3.25
N GLY A 52 -3.58 -11.59 -2.90
CA GLY A 52 -2.70 -12.28 -3.86
C GLY A 52 -1.97 -11.35 -4.84
N ILE A 53 -1.76 -10.09 -4.46
CA ILE A 53 -1.15 -9.05 -5.31
C ILE A 53 0.35 -8.94 -4.99
N SER A 54 1.20 -9.09 -6.00
CA SER A 54 2.64 -8.83 -5.83
C SER A 54 2.92 -7.33 -5.73
N LEU A 55 3.69 -6.94 -4.71
CA LEU A 55 4.25 -5.60 -4.53
C LEU A 55 5.75 -5.53 -4.88
N LYS A 56 6.30 -6.54 -5.57
CA LYS A 56 7.73 -6.65 -5.93
C LYS A 56 7.96 -6.67 -7.45
N PRO A 57 9.02 -6.01 -7.98
CA PRO A 57 9.74 -4.85 -7.45
C PRO A 57 9.19 -3.58 -8.11
N THR A 58 8.36 -2.83 -7.39
CA THR A 58 7.64 -1.71 -8.00
C THR A 58 8.32 -0.37 -7.65
N ASN A 59 9.12 0.12 -8.60
CA ASN A 59 9.97 1.33 -8.63
C ASN A 59 10.80 1.61 -7.36
N GLN A 60 12.09 1.29 -7.43
CA GLN A 60 13.05 1.48 -6.35
C GLN A 60 13.29 2.99 -6.10
N SER A 61 13.24 3.41 -4.83
CA SER A 61 13.73 4.74 -4.46
C SER A 61 15.22 4.87 -4.80
N PRO A 62 15.72 6.06 -5.18
CA PRO A 62 17.07 6.26 -5.67
C PRO A 62 18.06 6.08 -4.52
N ARG A 63 18.52 4.86 -4.30
CA ARG A 63 19.78 4.60 -3.62
C ARG A 63 20.69 3.96 -4.65
N GLY A 64 21.20 4.82 -5.52
CA GLY A 64 22.51 4.69 -6.18
C GLY A 64 23.42 5.74 -5.55
#